data_AF-A0A914DG72-F1
#
_entry.id   AF-A0A914DG72-F1
#
_cell.length_a   1.000
_cell.length_b   1.000
_cell.length_c   1.000
_cell.angle_alpha   90.00
_cell.angle_beta   90.00
_cell.angle_gamma   90.00
#
_symmetry.space_group_name_H-M   'P 1'
#
loop_
_entity.id
_entity.type
_entity.pdbx_description
1 polymer ?
#
loop_
_entity_poly.entity_id
_entity_poly.type
_entity_poly.pdbx_seq_one_letter_code
_entity_poly.pdbx_strand_id
1 'polypeptide(L)' 'MANENGDLLNVNEEPEYVVVAESIDGEAIELPTNIEDNTLGLTTLTGAFPGATGLKYKNPTTNATRAL' A
#
# COMPACT_ATOMS: atom_id res chain seq x y z
N MET A 1 -23.58 11.83 -2.56
CA MET A 1 -24.77 11.49 -3.39
C MET A 1 -25.13 10.05 -3.04
N ALA A 2 -26.36 9.76 -2.59
CA ALA A 2 -26.78 8.40 -2.27
C ALA A 2 -27.22 7.66 -3.54
N ASN A 3 -27.06 6.34 -3.59
CA ASN A 3 -27.63 5.52 -4.67
C ASN A 3 -29.15 5.32 -4.45
N GLU A 4 -29.83 4.75 -5.44
CA GLU A 4 -31.28 4.49 -5.44
C GLU A 4 -31.79 3.60 -4.28
N ASN A 5 -30.88 2.96 -3.54
CA ASN A 5 -31.19 2.11 -2.39
C ASN A 5 -31.03 2.83 -1.03
N GLY A 6 -30.70 4.12 -1.04
CA GLY A 6 -30.50 4.90 0.19
C GLY A 6 -29.16 4.65 0.89
N ASP A 7 -28.28 3.85 0.28
CA ASP A 7 -26.90 3.72 0.75
C ASP A 7 -26.13 4.99 0.38
N LEU A 8 -25.45 5.55 1.37
CA LEU A 8 -24.44 6.57 1.13
C LEU A 8 -23.35 5.90 0.29
N LEU A 9 -23.22 6.29 -0.98
CA LEU A 9 -22.00 5.98 -1.73
C LEU A 9 -20.86 6.59 -0.92
N ASN A 10 -20.02 5.75 -0.31
CA ASN A 10 -18.77 6.20 0.26
C ASN A 10 -17.88 6.60 -0.91
N VAL A 11 -18.06 7.83 -1.38
CA VAL A 11 -17.38 8.45 -2.53
C VAL A 11 -15.86 8.63 -2.32
N ASN A 12 -15.29 8.02 -1.27
CA ASN A 12 -13.89 8.12 -0.86
C ASN A 12 -13.18 6.75 -0.78
N GLU A 13 -13.68 5.70 -1.42
CA GLU A 13 -12.93 4.43 -1.56
C GLU A 13 -11.92 4.51 -2.72
N GLU A 14 -11.09 5.56 -2.73
CA GLU A 14 -9.88 5.51 -3.55
C GLU A 14 -8.84 4.65 -2.83
N PRO A 15 -8.20 3.69 -3.52
CA PRO A 15 -7.17 2.88 -2.90
C PRO A 15 -6.04 3.80 -2.43
N GLU A 16 -5.73 3.73 -1.14
CA GLU A 16 -4.50 4.33 -0.63
C GLU A 16 -3.31 3.60 -1.29
N TYR A 17 -2.14 4.23 -1.30
CA TYR A 17 -0.97 3.66 -1.94
C TYR A 17 0.24 3.75 -1.03
N VAL A 18 1.17 2.83 -1.24
CA VAL A 18 2.46 2.84 -0.57
C VAL A 18 3.56 2.96 -1.63
N VAL A 19 4.55 3.79 -1.33
CA VAL A 19 5.72 3.96 -2.19
C VAL A 19 6.77 2.93 -1.79
N VAL A 20 7.16 2.09 -2.74
CA VAL A 20 8.11 0.99 -2.53
C VAL A 20 9.25 1.11 -3.54
N ALA A 21 10.47 0.88 -3.07
CA ALA A 21 11.66 0.78 -3.90
C ALA A 21 12.43 -0.50 -3.54
N GLU A 22 13.14 -1.09 -4.51
CA GLU A 22 13.97 -2.28 -4.27
C GLU A 22 15.15 -1.99 -3.34
N SER A 23 15.69 -0.77 -3.41
CA SER A 23 16.77 -0.29 -2.57
C SER A 23 16.50 1.14 -2.10
N ILE A 24 17.21 1.59 -1.06
CA ILE A 24 17.01 2.92 -0.46
C ILE A 24 17.25 4.07 -1.46
N ASP A 25 18.10 3.83 -2.46
CA ASP A 25 18.47 4.79 -3.52
C ASP A 25 17.84 4.41 -4.87
N GLY A 26 16.94 3.41 -4.87
CA GLY A 26 16.32 2.87 -6.08
C GLY A 26 15.15 3.70 -6.57
N GLU A 27 14.62 3.30 -7.73
CA GLU A 27 13.39 3.88 -8.25
C GLU A 27 12.21 3.46 -7.37
N ALA A 28 11.51 4.46 -6.84
CA ALA A 28 10.33 4.30 -6.03
C ALA A 28 9.08 4.26 -6.92
N ILE A 29 8.23 3.26 -6.70
CA ILE A 29 6.96 3.08 -7.40
C ILE A 29 5.81 3.04 -6.41
N GLU A 30 4.63 3.48 -6.85
CA GLU A 30 3.40 3.45 -6.06
C GLU A 30 2.69 2.12 -6.25
N LEU A 31 2.41 1.42 -5.15
CA LEU A 31 1.62 0.19 -5.14
C LEU A 31 0.27 0.42 -4.44
N PRO A 32 -0.84 0.00 -5.05
CA PRO A 32 -2.16 0.15 -4.44
C PRO A 32 -2.30 -0.76 -3.22
N THR A 33 -2.92 -0.25 -2.16
CA THR A 33 -3.37 -1.03 -1.01
C THR A 33 -4.76 -1.59 -1.25
N ASN A 34 -5.15 -2.58 -0.45
CA ASN A 34 -6.51 -3.08 -0.43
C ASN A 34 -7.42 -2.01 0.20
N ILE A 35 -8.50 -1.68 -0.51
CA ILE A 35 -9.48 -0.67 -0.10
C ILE A 35 -10.18 -1.06 1.22
N GLU A 36 -10.33 -2.37 1.50
CA GLU A 36 -11.06 -2.85 2.68
C GLU A 36 -10.31 -2.61 4.00
N ASP A 37 -8.97 -2.67 4.00
CA ASP A 37 -8.16 -2.68 5.23
C ASP A 37 -6.85 -1.88 5.14
N ASN A 38 -6.60 -1.19 4.03
CA ASN A 38 -5.35 -0.48 3.72
C ASN A 38 -4.08 -1.33 3.81
N THR A 39 -4.21 -2.65 3.70
CA THR A 39 -3.05 -3.55 3.68
C THR A 39 -2.45 -3.64 2.27
N LEU A 40 -1.14 -3.86 2.20
CA LEU A 40 -0.50 -4.24 0.94
C LEU A 40 -0.48 -5.76 0.81
N GLY A 41 -1.17 -6.29 -0.20
CA GLY A 41 -1.14 -7.71 -0.52
C GLY A 41 0.24 -8.18 -1.00
N LEU A 42 0.69 -9.35 -0.51
CA LEU A 42 1.94 -9.96 -0.97
C LEU A 42 1.92 -10.28 -2.48
N THR A 43 0.75 -10.53 -3.05
CA THR A 43 0.55 -10.71 -4.49
C THR A 43 0.83 -9.42 -5.27
N THR A 44 0.38 -8.27 -4.77
CA THR A 44 0.68 -6.95 -5.36
C THR A 44 2.19 -6.67 -5.29
N LEU A 45 2.80 -6.95 -4.14
CA LEU A 45 4.24 -6.78 -3.95
C LEU A 45 5.06 -7.67 -4.89
N THR A 46 4.74 -8.96 -4.96
CA THR A 46 5.47 -9.93 -5.81
C THR A 46 5.22 -9.71 -7.30
N GLY A 47 4.08 -9.13 -7.67
CA GLY A 47 3.78 -8.72 -9.04
C GLY A 47 4.70 -7.59 -9.53
N ALA A 48 4.98 -6.61 -8.67
CA ALA A 48 5.88 -5.49 -8.99
C ALA A 48 7.36 -5.83 -8.76
N PHE A 49 7.65 -6.62 -7.73
CA PHE A 49 9.00 -7.05 -7.34
C PHE A 49 9.06 -8.59 -7.28
N PRO A 50 9.36 -9.26 -8.41
CA PRO A 50 9.42 -10.71 -8.46
C PRO A 50 10.42 -11.28 -7.43
N GLY A 51 9.95 -12.22 -6.61
CA GLY A 51 10.77 -12.86 -5.57
C GLY A 51 10.81 -12.13 -4.23
N ALA A 52 10.13 -10.98 -4.10
CA ALA A 52 9.98 -10.31 -2.81
C ALA A 52 9.18 -11.19 -1.83
N THR A 53 9.67 -11.32 -0.60
CA THR A 53 8.99 -12.06 0.48
C THR A 53 8.53 -11.18 1.63
N GLY A 54 8.87 -9.89 1.57
CA GLY A 54 8.59 -8.94 2.63
C GLY A 54 9.14 -7.55 2.30
N LEU A 55 8.98 -6.63 3.24
CA LEU A 55 9.38 -5.23 3.12
C LEU A 55 10.14 -4.76 4.34
N LYS A 56 10.97 -3.74 4.14
CA LYS A 56 11.67 -3.06 5.23
C LYS A 56 11.54 -1.56 5.04
N TYR A 57 11.23 -0.86 6.13
CA TYR A 57 11.14 0.59 6.12
C TYR A 57 11.70 1.17 7.41
N LYS A 58 12.04 2.47 7.38
CA LYS A 58 12.50 3.20 8.55
C LYS A 58 11.35 4.07 9.06
N ASN A 59 11.02 3.93 10.34
CA ASN A 59 10.00 4.77 10.96
C ASN A 59 10.56 6.21 11.13
N PRO A 60 9.90 7.25 10.58
CA PRO A 60 10.42 8.61 10.63
C PRO A 60 10.44 9.21 12.05
N THR A 61 9.55 8.78 12.93
CA THR A 61 9.44 9.29 14.30
C THR A 61 10.50 8.68 15.22
N THR A 62 10.69 7.36 15.15
CA THR A 62 11.59 6.64 16.08
C THR A 62 12.95 6.31 15.47
N ASN A 63 13.14 6.54 14.17
CA ASN A 63 14.29 6.09 13.40
C ASN A 63 14.56 4.57 13.41
N ALA A 64 13.63 3.77 13.96
CA ALA A 64 13.77 2.32 14.02
C ALA A 64 13.44 1.67 12.67
N THR A 65 14.24 0.69 12.29
CA THR A 65 13.98 -0.17 11.14
C THR A 65 12.90 -1.18 11.49
N ARG A 66 11.87 -1.28 10.66
CA ARG A 66 10.78 -2.25 10.77
C ARG A 66 10.78 -3.14 9.53
N ALA A 67 10.42 -4.40 9.72
CA ALA A 67 10.28 -5.39 8.66
C ALA A 67 8.91 -6.06 8.77
N LEU A 68 8.31 -6.36 7.62
CA LEU A 68 7.04 -7.05 7.44
C LEU A 68 7.25 -8.25 6.53
#